data_AF-A0A9P6H262-F1
#
_entry.id   AF-A0A9P6H262-F1
#
_cell.length_a   1.000
_cell.length_b   1.000
_cell.length_c   1.000
_cell.angle_alpha   90.00
_cell.angle_beta   90.00
_cell.angle_gamma   90.00
#
_symmetry.space_group_name_H-M   'P 1'
#
loop_
_entity.id
_entity.type
_entity.pdbx_description
1 polymer ?
#
loop_
_entity_poly.entity_id
_entity_poly.type
_entity_poly.pdbx_seq_one_letter_code
_entity_poly.pdbx_strand_id
1 'polypeptide(L)'
;MIFWTLVYYVFCSRPAILNFKDYVVAYSPSKNSYSDIKNFMNKNEMPFLDVNIDAVVDVRKFYDETYKDRKARVFYYGNFLGTWDEFKRKTEKDNKAKENKKIKEENVKGKERVIIKNTMNKKIVIYTNDKNLIDR
;
A
#
# COMPACT_ATOMS: atom_id res chain seq x y z
N MET A 1 -8.30 -49.66 17.99
CA MET A 1 -7.79 -48.79 16.90
C MET A 1 -8.63 -47.51 16.86
N ILE A 2 -8.25 -46.51 17.65
CA ILE A 2 -8.85 -45.17 17.62
C ILE A 2 -7.68 -44.22 17.48
N PHE A 3 -7.17 -44.04 16.25
CA PHE A 3 -6.04 -43.12 16.03
C PHE A 3 -5.97 -42.56 14.59
N TRP A 4 -7.05 -42.65 13.82
CA TRP A 4 -7.07 -42.23 12.41
C TRP A 4 -8.11 -41.16 12.08
N THR A 5 -8.88 -40.68 13.06
CA THR A 5 -10.00 -39.75 12.80
C THR A 5 -9.68 -38.29 13.11
N LEU A 6 -8.52 -37.96 13.71
CA LEU A 6 -8.24 -36.58 14.15
C LEU A 6 -7.22 -35.79 13.31
N VAL A 7 -6.49 -36.43 12.39
CA VAL A 7 -5.46 -35.72 11.59
C VAL A 7 -6.05 -35.13 10.29
N TYR A 8 -7.23 -35.59 9.86
CA TYR A 8 -7.85 -35.09 8.63
C TYR A 8 -8.55 -33.73 8.77
N TYR A 9 -8.81 -33.27 10.01
CA TYR A 9 -9.60 -32.05 10.23
C TYR A 9 -8.77 -30.75 10.31
N VAL A 10 -7.43 -30.85 10.31
CA VAL A 10 -6.56 -29.66 10.43
C VAL A 10 -6.04 -29.18 9.06
N PHE A 11 -6.25 -29.94 7.98
CA PHE A 11 -5.82 -29.57 6.62
C PHE A 11 -6.94 -29.02 5.73
N CYS A 12 -8.06 -28.57 6.29
CA CYS A 12 -9.25 -28.17 5.53
C CYS A 12 -9.71 -26.71 5.72
N SER A 13 -8.87 -25.79 6.19
CA SER A 13 -9.34 -24.43 6.53
C SER A 13 -8.37 -23.27 6.28
N ARG A 14 -7.35 -23.43 5.43
CA ARG A 14 -6.69 -22.27 4.82
C ARG A 14 -6.60 -22.51 3.32
N PRO A 15 -7.32 -21.76 2.48
CA PRO A 15 -7.11 -21.84 1.03
C PRO A 15 -5.62 -21.65 0.79
N ALA A 16 -5.04 -22.40 -0.15
CA ALA A 16 -3.63 -22.31 -0.49
C ALA A 16 -3.26 -20.83 -0.62
N ILE A 17 -2.60 -20.29 0.41
CA ILE A 17 -2.03 -18.96 0.36
C ILE A 17 -0.81 -19.16 -0.53
N LEU A 18 -1.08 -19.13 -1.83
CA LEU A 18 -0.12 -19.03 -2.89
C LEU A 18 0.97 -18.06 -2.42
N ASN A 19 2.22 -18.52 -2.52
CA ASN A 19 3.40 -17.92 -1.91
C ASN A 19 3.76 -16.61 -2.65
N PHE A 20 2.89 -15.60 -2.55
CA PHE A 20 2.91 -14.34 -3.29
C PHE A 20 3.71 -13.29 -2.55
N LYS A 21 4.93 -13.65 -2.15
CA LYS A 21 5.82 -12.71 -1.49
C LYS A 21 6.01 -11.47 -2.39
N ASP A 22 6.16 -11.62 -3.69
CA ASP A 22 6.49 -10.47 -4.52
C ASP A 22 5.29 -9.75 -5.15
N TYR A 23 4.04 -10.10 -4.79
CA TYR A 23 2.85 -9.59 -5.45
C TYR A 23 1.82 -8.98 -4.49
N VAL A 24 1.24 -7.86 -4.91
CA VAL A 24 0.00 -7.34 -4.34
C VAL A 24 -1.17 -8.11 -4.96
N VAL A 25 -2.00 -8.74 -4.14
CA VAL A 25 -3.15 -9.53 -4.63
C VAL A 25 -4.43 -8.73 -4.49
N ALA A 26 -5.17 -8.60 -5.59
CA ALA A 26 -6.45 -7.90 -5.61
C ALA A 26 -7.60 -8.85 -5.96
N TYR A 27 -8.54 -8.99 -5.02
CA TYR A 27 -9.75 -9.80 -5.16
C TYR A 27 -10.92 -8.88 -5.49
N SER A 28 -11.69 -9.20 -6.53
CA SER A 28 -12.83 -8.38 -6.98
C SER A 28 -14.00 -9.25 -7.48
N PRO A 29 -15.26 -8.91 -7.13
CA PRO A 29 -16.43 -9.62 -7.65
C PRO A 29 -16.77 -9.28 -9.10
N SER A 30 -16.22 -8.21 -9.70
CA SER A 30 -16.64 -7.75 -11.02
C SER A 30 -15.48 -7.64 -12.02
N LYS A 31 -15.72 -8.07 -13.26
CA LYS A 31 -14.79 -7.96 -14.41
C LYS A 31 -14.37 -6.50 -14.70
N ASN A 32 -15.27 -5.54 -14.55
CA ASN A 32 -14.98 -4.14 -14.87
C ASN A 32 -14.02 -3.50 -13.87
N SER A 33 -14.16 -3.80 -12.58
CA SER A 33 -13.25 -3.33 -11.53
C SER A 33 -11.81 -3.82 -11.73
N TYR A 34 -11.58 -4.91 -12.45
CA TYR A 34 -10.22 -5.38 -12.77
C TYR A 34 -9.46 -4.44 -13.69
N SER A 35 -10.13 -3.82 -14.67
CA SER A 35 -9.46 -2.93 -15.60
C SER A 35 -8.86 -1.71 -14.88
N ASP A 36 -9.62 -1.13 -13.95
CA ASP A 36 -9.17 -0.02 -13.11
C ASP A 36 -8.03 -0.41 -12.17
N ILE A 37 -8.12 -1.59 -11.55
CA ILE A 37 -7.07 -2.12 -10.67
C ILE A 37 -5.78 -2.33 -11.48
N LYS A 38 -5.87 -3.01 -12.62
CA LYS A 38 -4.74 -3.29 -13.50
C LYS A 38 -4.07 -2.01 -13.98
N ASN A 39 -4.84 -1.05 -14.46
CA ASN A 39 -4.31 0.24 -14.92
C ASN A 39 -3.60 0.99 -13.80
N PHE A 40 -4.19 1.01 -12.60
CA PHE A 40 -3.57 1.67 -11.44
C PHE A 40 -2.28 0.97 -11.00
N MET A 41 -2.27 -0.36 -10.90
CA MET A 41 -1.08 -1.10 -10.49
C MET A 41 0.06 -0.91 -11.51
N ASN A 42 -0.24 -1.00 -12.81
CA ASN A 42 0.72 -0.76 -13.87
C ASN A 42 1.28 0.67 -13.82
N LYS A 43 0.43 1.68 -13.63
CA LYS A 43 0.85 3.09 -13.50
C LYS A 43 1.82 3.32 -12.34
N ASN A 44 1.72 2.51 -11.28
CA ASN A 44 2.57 2.63 -10.09
C ASN A 44 3.70 1.59 -10.07
N GLU A 45 3.93 0.87 -11.17
CA GLU A 45 4.96 -0.17 -11.30
C GLU A 45 4.87 -1.22 -10.17
N MET A 46 3.64 -1.51 -9.72
CA MET A 46 3.40 -2.46 -8.64
C MET A 46 3.17 -3.86 -9.23
N PRO A 47 3.98 -4.87 -8.87
CA PRO A 47 3.70 -6.25 -9.23
C PRO A 47 2.38 -6.66 -8.58
N PHE A 48 1.43 -7.14 -9.38
CA PHE A 48 0.11 -7.48 -8.89
C PHE A 48 -0.41 -8.79 -9.49
N LEU A 49 -1.31 -9.43 -8.74
CA LEU A 49 -2.13 -10.53 -9.22
C LEU A 49 -3.61 -10.18 -9.05
N ASP A 50 -4.36 -10.27 -10.14
CA ASP A 50 -5.82 -10.21 -10.13
C ASP A 50 -6.44 -11.58 -9.93
N VAL A 51 -7.38 -11.67 -8.98
CA VAL A 51 -8.13 -12.91 -8.73
C VAL A 51 -9.61 -12.64 -8.79
N ASN A 52 -10.29 -13.18 -9.82
CA ASN A 52 -11.76 -13.19 -9.93
C ASN A 52 -12.37 -14.12 -8.90
N ILE A 53 -12.90 -13.55 -7.81
CA ILE A 53 -13.50 -14.34 -6.73
C ILE A 53 -14.69 -15.15 -7.22
N ASP A 54 -15.49 -14.63 -8.17
CA ASP A 54 -16.61 -15.39 -8.73
C ASP A 54 -16.18 -16.63 -9.52
N ALA A 55 -14.93 -16.66 -10.01
CA ALA A 55 -14.37 -17.80 -10.70
C ALA A 55 -13.72 -18.84 -9.76
N VAL A 56 -13.54 -18.51 -8.48
CA VAL A 56 -12.83 -19.37 -7.50
C VAL A 56 -13.70 -19.59 -6.27
N VAL A 57 -14.42 -20.71 -6.24
CA VAL A 57 -15.46 -21.01 -5.24
C VAL A 57 -14.96 -20.90 -3.80
N ASP A 58 -13.79 -21.44 -3.48
CA ASP A 58 -13.26 -21.42 -2.11
C ASP A 58 -12.83 -20.02 -1.66
N VAL A 59 -12.25 -19.24 -2.57
CA VAL A 59 -11.90 -17.84 -2.30
C VAL A 59 -13.17 -17.03 -2.09
N ARG A 60 -14.20 -17.23 -2.93
CA ARG A 60 -15.50 -16.59 -2.76
C ARG A 60 -16.15 -16.92 -1.43
N LYS A 61 -16.17 -18.19 -1.02
CA LYS A 61 -16.71 -18.60 0.29
C LYS A 61 -15.99 -17.89 1.43
N PHE A 62 -14.65 -17.96 1.45
CA PHE A 62 -13.84 -17.26 2.44
C PHE A 62 -14.14 -15.74 2.44
N TYR A 63 -14.26 -15.16 1.24
CA TYR A 63 -14.55 -13.76 1.05
C TYR A 63 -15.92 -13.37 1.60
N ASP A 64 -16.98 -14.09 1.23
CA ASP A 64 -18.35 -13.86 1.66
C ASP A 64 -18.51 -14.07 3.19
N GLU A 65 -17.81 -15.05 3.76
CA GLU A 65 -17.80 -15.32 5.22
C GLU A 65 -17.07 -14.23 6.01
N THR A 66 -15.91 -13.79 5.52
CA THR A 66 -15.05 -12.82 6.22
C THR A 66 -15.52 -11.38 5.99
N TYR A 67 -15.95 -11.09 4.78
CA TYR A 67 -16.22 -9.77 4.25
C TYR A 67 -17.61 -9.76 3.61
N LYS A 68 -18.61 -9.39 4.41
CA LYS A 68 -20.04 -9.39 4.01
C LYS A 68 -20.40 -8.36 2.92
N ASP A 69 -19.42 -7.64 2.37
CA ASP A 69 -19.59 -6.65 1.33
C ASP A 69 -18.86 -7.08 0.04
N ARG A 70 -19.54 -6.95 -1.12
CA ARG A 70 -18.97 -7.25 -2.44
C ARG A 70 -18.07 -6.13 -2.96
N LYS A 71 -17.22 -5.59 -2.10
CA LYS A 71 -16.19 -4.62 -2.51
C LYS A 71 -14.99 -5.36 -3.06
N ALA A 72 -14.10 -4.68 -3.78
CA ALA A 72 -12.78 -5.25 -4.09
C ALA A 72 -11.82 -5.02 -2.92
N ARG A 73 -10.87 -5.94 -2.70
CA ARG A 73 -9.93 -5.89 -1.57
C ARG A 73 -8.51 -6.21 -2.01
N VAL A 74 -7.56 -5.61 -1.29
CA VAL A 74 -6.13 -5.69 -1.59
C VAL A 74 -5.38 -6.34 -0.44
N PHE A 75 -4.47 -7.25 -0.76
CA PHE A 75 -3.63 -7.97 0.18
C PHE A 75 -2.17 -7.94 -0.26
N TYR A 76 -1.26 -7.97 0.70
CA TYR A 76 0.19 -8.06 0.45
C TYR A 76 0.82 -9.01 1.46
N TYR A 77 1.50 -10.06 0.99
CA TYR A 77 1.99 -11.16 1.85
C TYR A 77 0.89 -11.76 2.77
N GLY A 78 -0.35 -11.85 2.28
CA GLY A 78 -1.50 -12.30 3.07
C GLY A 78 -2.03 -11.29 4.09
N ASN A 79 -1.38 -10.14 4.27
CA ASN A 79 -1.90 -9.07 5.11
C ASN A 79 -2.93 -8.25 4.36
N PHE A 80 -4.09 -8.05 4.99
CA PHE A 80 -5.15 -7.20 4.45
C PHE A 80 -4.71 -5.73 4.47
N LEU A 81 -4.69 -5.09 3.30
CA LEU A 81 -4.30 -3.68 3.15
C LEU A 81 -5.50 -2.72 3.14
N GLY A 82 -6.71 -3.23 2.99
CA GLY A 82 -7.93 -2.44 2.89
C GLY A 82 -8.79 -2.81 1.69
N THR A 83 -9.93 -2.12 1.59
CA THR A 83 -10.71 -2.13 0.34
C THR A 83 -9.91 -1.46 -0.78
N TRP A 84 -10.26 -1.74 -2.03
CA TRP A 84 -9.62 -1.16 -3.20
C TRP A 84 -9.58 0.37 -3.14
N ASP A 85 -10.69 1.01 -2.79
CA ASP A 85 -10.79 2.47 -2.73
C ASP A 85 -9.89 3.07 -1.64
N GLU A 86 -9.81 2.41 -0.48
CA GLU A 86 -8.93 2.83 0.61
C GLU A 86 -7.47 2.69 0.22
N PHE A 87 -7.10 1.56 -0.38
CA PHE A 87 -5.75 1.30 -0.86
C PHE A 87 -5.35 2.34 -1.92
N LYS A 88 -6.19 2.56 -2.93
CA LYS A 88 -5.94 3.53 -4.01
C LYS A 88 -5.69 4.93 -3.44
N ARG A 89 -6.60 5.41 -2.58
CA ARG A 89 -6.50 6.74 -1.96
C ARG A 89 -5.24 6.88 -1.09
N LYS A 90 -4.86 5.84 -0.35
CA LYS A 90 -3.65 5.84 0.48
C LYS A 90 -2.39 5.92 -0.39
N THR A 91 -2.30 5.09 -1.42
CA THR A 91 -1.17 5.09 -2.36
C THR A 91 -1.02 6.42 -3.08
N GLU A 92 -2.11 7.04 -3.53
CA GLU A 92 -2.07 8.37 -4.15
C GLU A 92 -1.57 9.45 -3.18
N LYS A 93 -1.99 9.39 -1.91
CA LYS A 93 -1.51 10.31 -0.87
C LYS A 93 -0.01 10.13 -0.62
N ASP A 94 0.45 8.89 -0.55
CA ASP A 94 1.86 8.55 -0.32
C ASP A 94 2.74 8.97 -1.50
N ASN A 95 2.25 8.81 -2.73
CA ASN A 95 2.96 9.27 -3.93
C ASN A 95 3.12 10.80 -3.97
N LYS A 96 2.04 11.55 -3.67
CA LYS A 96 2.11 13.01 -3.55
C LYS A 96 3.09 13.45 -2.45
N ALA A 97 3.12 12.73 -1.32
CA ALA A 97 4.06 13.01 -0.25
C ALA A 97 5.52 12.77 -0.68
N LYS A 98 5.79 11.68 -1.42
CA LYS A 98 7.12 11.39 -1.97
C LYS A 98 7.56 12.45 -2.99
N GLU A 99 6.67 12.87 -3.88
CA GLU A 99 6.95 13.92 -4.86
C GLU A 99 7.28 15.26 -4.18
N ASN A 100 6.46 15.68 -3.21
CA ASN A 100 6.72 16.89 -2.43
C ASN A 100 8.04 16.83 -1.65
N LYS A 101 8.42 15.63 -1.16
CA LYS A 101 9.70 15.43 -0.49
C LYS A 101 10.86 15.58 -1.47
N LYS A 102 10.78 14.98 -2.67
CA LYS A 102 11.78 15.14 -3.73
C LYS A 102 11.95 16.60 -4.14
N ILE A 103 10.84 17.32 -4.36
CA ILE A 103 10.87 18.75 -4.70
C ILE A 103 11.56 19.56 -3.60
N LYS A 104 11.27 19.27 -2.32
CA LYS A 104 11.94 19.95 -1.20
C LYS A 104 13.43 19.62 -1.16
N GLU A 105 13.81 18.36 -1.33
CA GLU A 105 15.22 17.92 -1.33
C GLU A 105 16.00 18.54 -2.49
N GLU A 106 15.44 18.57 -3.70
CA GLU A 106 16.05 19.25 -4.85
C GLU A 106 16.17 20.76 -4.61
N ASN A 107 15.15 21.41 -4.06
CA ASN A 107 15.21 22.83 -3.72
C ASN A 107 16.23 23.16 -2.62
N VAL A 108 16.58 22.19 -1.77
CA VAL A 108 17.56 22.35 -0.69
C VAL A 108 18.96 21.90 -1.12
N LYS A 109 19.07 21.14 -2.22
CA LYS A 109 20.36 20.65 -2.73
C LYS A 109 21.29 21.82 -3.02
N GLY A 110 22.46 21.82 -2.38
CA GLY A 110 23.47 22.87 -2.50
C GLY A 110 23.24 24.10 -1.61
N LYS A 111 22.15 24.14 -0.82
CA LYS A 111 21.87 25.21 0.15
C LYS A 111 22.38 24.86 1.55
N GLU A 112 22.97 25.83 2.22
CA GLU A 112 23.41 25.69 3.60
C GLU A 112 22.27 25.95 4.58
N ARG A 113 22.29 25.20 5.68
CA ARG A 113 21.26 25.27 6.72
C ARG A 113 21.64 26.35 7.74
N VAL A 114 20.85 27.41 7.80
CA VAL A 114 21.03 28.50 8.75
C VAL A 114 19.86 28.52 9.75
N ILE A 115 20.15 28.73 11.04
CA ILE A 115 19.15 28.80 12.10
C ILE A 115 19.06 30.25 12.58
N ILE A 116 17.97 30.93 12.22
CA ILE A 116 17.71 32.32 12.65
C ILE A 116 16.81 32.29 13.88
N LYS A 117 17.17 33.04 14.93
CA LYS A 117 16.25 33.30 16.05
C LYS A 117 15.42 34.54 15.72
N ASN A 118 14.10 34.41 15.69
CA ASN A 118 13.21 35.56 15.55
C ASN A 118 13.13 36.35 16.87
N THR A 119 12.62 37.57 16.84
CA THR A 119 12.36 38.47 17.98
C THR A 119 11.46 37.84 19.06
N MET A 120 10.70 36.79 18.73
CA MET A 120 9.95 35.98 19.69
C MET A 120 10.73 34.77 20.23
N ASN A 121 12.05 34.72 20.08
CA ASN A 121 12.94 33.59 20.43
C ASN A 121 12.59 32.24 19.76
N LYS A 122 11.78 32.26 18.69
CA LYS A 122 11.49 31.06 17.89
C LYS A 122 12.65 30.81 16.92
N LYS A 123 13.16 29.58 16.89
CA LYS A 123 14.17 29.13 15.94
C LYS A 123 13.51 28.84 14.59
N ILE A 124 13.91 29.56 13.56
CA ILE A 124 13.49 29.35 12.17
C ILE A 124 14.67 28.72 11.43
N VAL A 125 14.43 27.57 10.79
CA VAL A 125 15.41 26.92 9.94
C VAL A 125 15.18 27.37 8.51
N ILE A 126 16.19 28.01 7.91
CA ILE A 126 16.19 28.36 6.49
C ILE A 126 17.32 27.60 5.78
N TYR A 127 17.13 27.36 4.48
CA TYR A 127 18.16 26.83 3.61
C TYR A 127 18.48 27.91 2.57
N THR A 128 19.72 28.40 2.53
CA THR A 128 20.14 29.52 1.67
C THR A 128 21.52 29.31 1.07
N ASN A 129 21.79 30.00 -0.05
CA ASN A 129 23.12 30.12 -0.67
C ASN A 129 23.76 31.49 -0.40
N ASP A 130 23.07 32.35 0.35
CA ASP A 130 23.55 33.70 0.64
C ASP A 130 24.66 33.65 1.69
N LYS A 131 25.90 33.92 1.25
CA LYS A 131 27.09 33.93 2.11
C LYS A 131 26.97 34.90 3.29
N ASN A 132 26.23 36.00 3.12
CA ASN A 132 26.04 36.99 4.20
C ASN A 132 25.23 36.44 5.38
N LEU A 133 24.39 35.43 5.13
CA LEU A 133 23.60 34.75 6.16
C LEU A 133 24.30 33.52 6.73
N ILE A 134 25.36 33.04 6.09
CA ILE A 134 26.12 31.85 6.46
C ILE A 134 27.27 32.22 7.43
N ASP A 135 27.96 33.33 7.18
CA ASP A 135 29.14 33.75 7.95
C ASP A 135 28.79 34.50 9.27
N ARG A 136 27.53 34.43 9.74
CA ARG A 136 27.01 35.07 10.97
C ARG A 136 26.45 34.06 11.96
#